data_AF-A0A3N0EH99-F1
#
_entry.id   AF-A0A3N0EH99-F1
#
_cell.length_a   1.000
_cell.length_b   1.000
_cell.length_c   1.000
_cell.angle_alpha   90.00
_cell.angle_beta   90.00
_cell.angle_gamma   90.00
#
_symmetry.space_group_name_H-M   'P 1'
#
loop_
_entity.id
_entity.type
_entity.pdbx_description
1 polymer ?
#
loop_
_entity_poly.entity_id
_entity_poly.type
_entity_poly.pdbx_seq_one_letter_code
_entity_poly.pdbx_strand_id
1 'polypeptide(L)'
;MTTRVHGLLDYMMGIFLLLIPLLFSFPGGAPTTILFSVGILIVLLTLTTNYERGIVKIIPMNLHLAIDILTGLFLVISPWIFGFSDILIWPFVLLGTIEIIIAVLTLGHPPKPYHTY
;
A
#
# COMPACT_ATOMS: atom_id res chain seq x y z
N MET A 1 11.02 -7.34 9.39
CA MET A 1 11.10 -5.86 9.49
C MET A 1 10.24 -5.42 10.66
N THR A 2 10.64 -4.40 11.43
CA THR A 2 9.82 -3.92 12.55
C THR A 2 8.56 -3.20 12.05
N THR A 3 7.45 -3.33 12.76
CA THR A 3 6.17 -2.64 12.50
C THR A 3 6.31 -1.12 12.41
N ARG A 4 7.22 -0.53 13.18
CA ARG A 4 7.56 0.91 13.11
C ARG A 4 8.13 1.34 11.75
N VAL A 5 9.00 0.53 11.16
CA VAL A 5 9.61 0.81 9.84
C VAL A 5 8.59 0.55 8.74
N HIS A 6 7.81 -0.54 8.85
CA HIS A 6 6.67 -0.83 7.98
C HIS A 6 5.74 0.38 7.84
N GLY A 7 5.21 0.88 8.97
CA GLY A 7 4.27 2.01 8.93
C GLY A 7 4.85 3.30 8.36
N LEU A 8 6.15 3.54 8.54
CA LEU A 8 6.80 4.69 7.89
C LEU A 8 6.80 4.53 6.36
N LEU A 9 7.14 3.33 5.87
CA LEU A 9 7.14 3.03 4.45
C LEU A 9 5.73 3.08 3.86
N ASP A 10 4.70 2.66 4.59
CA ASP A 10 3.31 2.75 4.12
C ASP A 10 2.84 4.20 3.97
N TYR A 11 3.17 5.08 4.92
CA TYR A 11 2.87 6.51 4.75
C TYR A 11 3.58 7.08 3.52
N MET A 12 4.84 6.71 3.27
CA MET A 12 5.57 7.14 2.08
C MET A 12 4.94 6.58 0.80
N MET A 13 4.58 5.29 0.79
CA MET A 13 3.92 4.61 -0.32
C MET A 13 2.59 5.27 -0.66
N GLY A 14 1.72 5.45 0.34
CA GLY A 14 0.43 6.10 0.18
C GLY A 14 0.57 7.52 -0.37
N ILE A 15 1.50 8.33 0.16
CA ILE A 15 1.78 9.68 -0.36
C ILE A 15 2.27 9.61 -1.81
N PHE A 16 3.20 8.72 -2.16
CA PHE A 16 3.68 8.61 -3.53
C PHE A 16 2.58 8.21 -4.51
N LEU A 17 1.75 7.25 -4.16
CA LEU A 17 0.61 6.84 -4.98
C LEU A 17 -0.38 7.99 -5.21
N LEU A 18 -0.60 8.86 -4.22
CA LEU A 18 -1.43 10.05 -4.36
C LEU A 18 -0.76 11.16 -5.19
N LEU A 19 0.56 11.32 -5.08
CA LEU A 19 1.29 12.37 -5.78
C LEU A 19 1.50 12.08 -7.26
N ILE A 20 1.74 10.82 -7.65
CA ILE A 20 1.96 10.44 -9.05
C ILE A 20 0.86 10.99 -9.99
N PRO A 21 -0.44 10.73 -9.76
CA PRO A 21 -1.51 11.26 -10.62
C PRO A 21 -1.74 12.78 -10.50
N LEU A 22 -1.19 13.44 -9.48
CA LEU A 22 -1.21 14.92 -9.37
C LEU A 22 -0.08 15.56 -10.18
N LEU A 23 1.06 14.90 -10.26
CA LEU A 23 2.26 15.40 -10.95
C LEU A 23 2.28 15.04 -12.44
N PHE A 24 1.62 13.95 -12.81
CA PHE A 24 1.62 13.42 -14.17
C PHE A 24 0.19 13.26 -14.68
N SER A 25 -0.03 13.61 -15.95
CA SER A 25 -1.28 13.35 -16.65
C SER A 25 -1.16 12.06 -17.44
N PHE A 26 -2.08 11.12 -17.20
CA PHE A 26 -2.12 9.83 -17.90
C PHE A 26 -3.29 9.79 -18.88
N PRO A 27 -3.12 9.16 -20.05
CA PRO A 27 -4.24 8.93 -20.96
C PRO A 27 -5.18 7.87 -20.36
N GLY A 28 -6.47 8.19 -20.31
CA GLY A 28 -7.49 7.34 -19.70
C GLY A 28 -7.61 7.52 -18.17
N GLY A 29 -8.79 7.23 -17.63
CA GLY A 29 -9.08 7.44 -16.20
C GLY A 29 -8.54 6.35 -15.28
N ALA A 30 -8.33 5.12 -15.80
CA ALA A 30 -8.04 3.95 -14.96
C ALA A 30 -6.73 4.06 -14.14
N PRO A 31 -5.58 4.46 -14.70
CA PRO A 31 -4.35 4.56 -13.91
C PRO A 31 -4.48 5.55 -12.76
N THR A 32 -5.04 6.72 -13.05
CA THR A 32 -5.32 7.78 -12.07
C THR A 32 -6.23 7.27 -10.96
N THR A 33 -7.35 6.66 -11.30
CA THR A 33 -8.31 6.13 -10.32
C THR A 33 -7.66 5.07 -9.44
N ILE A 34 -6.91 4.13 -10.01
CA ILE A 34 -6.29 3.05 -9.25
C ILE A 34 -5.23 3.60 -8.27
N LEU A 35 -4.33 4.46 -8.74
CA LEU A 35 -3.30 5.06 -7.88
C LEU A 35 -3.92 5.86 -6.74
N PHE A 36 -4.94 6.68 -7.02
CA PHE A 36 -5.65 7.42 -5.98
C PHE A 36 -6.36 6.50 -4.99
N SER A 37 -7.14 5.54 -5.47
CA SER A 37 -7.92 4.64 -4.60
C SER A 37 -7.01 3.79 -3.72
N VAL A 38 -5.94 3.21 -4.26
CA VAL A 38 -4.98 2.42 -3.48
C VAL A 38 -4.18 3.31 -2.53
N GLY A 39 -3.75 4.50 -2.96
CA GLY A 39 -3.07 5.46 -2.08
C GLY A 39 -3.92 5.88 -0.89
N ILE A 40 -5.21 6.20 -1.10
CA ILE A 40 -6.16 6.50 -0.02
C ILE A 40 -6.33 5.28 0.90
N LEU A 41 -6.50 4.09 0.32
CA LEU A 41 -6.67 2.85 1.08
C LEU A 41 -5.48 2.59 2.00
N ILE A 42 -4.24 2.65 1.48
CA ILE A 42 -3.02 2.44 2.28
C ILE A 42 -2.93 3.45 3.41
N VAL A 43 -3.18 4.74 3.14
CA VAL A 43 -3.14 5.77 4.20
C VAL A 43 -4.19 5.50 5.28
N LEU A 44 -5.43 5.20 4.89
CA LEU A 44 -6.50 4.91 5.86
C LEU A 44 -6.21 3.64 6.66
N LEU A 45 -5.73 2.59 5.99
CA LEU A 45 -5.35 1.33 6.63
C LEU A 45 -4.24 1.59 7.66
N THR A 46 -3.18 2.28 7.24
CA THR A 46 -2.03 2.69 8.09
C THR A 46 -2.47 3.52 9.31
N LEU A 47 -3.41 4.44 9.13
CA LEU A 47 -3.97 5.26 10.21
C LEU A 47 -4.83 4.46 11.18
N THR A 48 -5.48 3.40 10.70
CA THR A 48 -6.46 2.60 11.44
C THR A 48 -5.90 1.28 12.01
N THR A 49 -4.62 1.00 11.78
CA THR A 49 -3.95 -0.21 12.26
C THR A 49 -3.48 -0.11 13.71
N ASN A 50 -3.60 -1.22 14.45
CA ASN A 50 -3.23 -1.34 15.86
C ASN A 50 -1.73 -1.62 16.01
N TYR A 51 -0.93 -0.55 15.92
CA TYR A 51 0.53 -0.54 16.05
C TYR A 51 1.03 0.85 16.48
N GLU A 52 2.35 1.05 16.55
CA GLU A 52 3.00 2.26 17.09
C GLU A 52 2.61 3.56 16.38
N ARG A 53 2.30 3.49 15.08
CA ARG A 53 2.12 4.63 14.16
C ARG A 53 0.65 4.87 13.78
N GLY A 54 -0.26 4.05 14.31
CA GLY A 54 -1.69 4.14 14.05
C GLY A 54 -2.34 5.17 14.96
N ILE A 55 -3.26 5.96 14.41
CA ILE A 55 -4.03 6.95 15.17
C ILE A 55 -5.22 6.27 15.83
N VAL A 56 -5.96 5.46 15.05
CA VAL A 56 -7.16 4.75 15.49
C VAL A 56 -6.84 3.25 15.47
N LYS A 57 -6.79 2.56 16.61
CA LYS A 57 -6.19 1.21 16.67
C LYS A 57 -7.21 0.09 16.54
N ILE A 58 -7.86 0.00 15.39
CA ILE A 58 -8.96 -0.96 15.17
C ILE A 58 -8.49 -2.20 14.40
N ILE A 59 -7.68 -2.01 13.35
CA ILE A 59 -7.30 -3.09 12.44
C ILE A 59 -6.10 -3.85 13.00
N PRO A 60 -6.17 -5.18 13.20
CA PRO A 60 -5.02 -5.96 13.62
C PRO A 60 -3.91 -5.92 12.56
N MET A 61 -2.64 -5.86 12.98
CA MET A 61 -1.50 -5.82 12.04
C MET A 61 -1.49 -7.00 11.05
N ASN A 62 -1.93 -8.19 11.47
CA ASN A 62 -2.03 -9.34 10.56
C ASN A 62 -3.01 -9.09 9.40
N LEU A 63 -4.12 -8.40 9.67
CA LEU A 63 -5.09 -8.03 8.64
C LEU A 63 -4.55 -6.92 7.75
N HIS A 64 -3.86 -5.93 8.32
CA HIS A 64 -3.15 -4.90 7.56
C HIS A 64 -2.19 -5.55 6.54
N LEU A 65 -1.31 -6.44 6.99
CA LEU A 65 -0.33 -7.12 6.13
C LEU A 65 -0.98 -7.99 5.05
N ALA A 66 -2.11 -8.63 5.36
CA ALA A 66 -2.87 -9.38 4.36
C ALA A 66 -3.44 -8.45 3.28
N ILE A 67 -3.94 -7.28 3.67
CA ILE A 67 -4.43 -6.27 2.73
C ILE A 67 -3.29 -5.72 1.89
N ASP A 68 -2.13 -5.38 2.46
CA ASP A 68 -0.95 -4.91 1.72
C ASP A 68 -0.51 -5.89 0.61
N ILE A 69 -0.53 -7.20 0.90
CA ILE A 69 -0.19 -8.21 -0.12
C ILE A 69 -1.24 -8.21 -1.23
N LEU A 70 -2.52 -8.10 -0.89
CA LEU A 70 -3.62 -8.08 -1.87
C LEU A 70 -3.59 -6.82 -2.73
N THR A 71 -3.38 -5.65 -2.13
CA THR A 71 -3.28 -4.35 -2.82
C THR A 71 -2.04 -4.30 -3.70
N GLY A 72 -0.90 -4.80 -3.22
CA GLY A 72 0.32 -4.88 -4.01
C GLY A 72 0.16 -5.83 -5.22
N LEU A 73 -0.47 -6.99 -5.04
CA LEU A 73 -0.78 -7.90 -6.16
C LEU A 73 -1.75 -7.25 -7.15
N PHE A 74 -2.78 -6.57 -6.65
CA PHE A 74 -3.71 -5.83 -7.47
C PHE A 74 -3.00 -4.74 -8.29
N LEU A 75 -2.14 -3.93 -7.65
CA LEU A 75 -1.33 -2.93 -8.34
C LEU A 75 -0.48 -3.57 -9.44
N VAL A 76 0.26 -4.64 -9.11
CA VAL A 76 1.10 -5.36 -10.09
C VAL A 76 0.27 -5.81 -11.29
N ILE A 77 -0.90 -6.42 -11.10
CA ILE A 77 -1.64 -7.03 -12.20
C ILE A 77 -2.51 -5.99 -12.95
N SER A 78 -2.81 -4.85 -12.33
CA SER A 78 -3.74 -3.85 -12.87
C SER A 78 -3.43 -3.30 -14.27
N PRO A 79 -2.17 -3.08 -14.70
CA PRO A 79 -1.90 -2.58 -16.06
C PRO A 79 -2.47 -3.49 -17.15
N TRP A 80 -2.43 -4.81 -16.93
CA TRP A 80 -2.96 -5.79 -17.86
C TRP A 80 -4.47 -5.93 -17.79
N ILE A 81 -5.04 -5.97 -16.57
CA ILE A 81 -6.50 -6.11 -16.39
C ILE A 81 -7.25 -4.92 -17.00
N PHE A 82 -6.70 -3.70 -16.86
CA PHE A 82 -7.35 -2.47 -17.31
C PHE A 82 -6.80 -1.94 -18.64
N GLY A 83 -5.92 -2.70 -19.32
CA GLY A 83 -5.48 -2.41 -20.68
C GLY A 83 -4.59 -1.19 -20.86
N PHE A 84 -3.81 -0.81 -19.84
CA PHE A 84 -2.85 0.30 -19.91
C PHE A 84 -1.39 -0.14 -19.82
N SER A 85 -1.10 -1.43 -19.95
CA SER A 85 0.24 -2.01 -19.89
C SER A 85 1.22 -1.46 -20.93
N ASP A 86 0.74 -1.04 -22.11
CA ASP A 86 1.59 -0.46 -23.16
C ASP A 86 1.95 1.01 -22.90
N ILE A 87 1.28 1.64 -21.93
CA ILE A 87 1.38 3.07 -21.64
C ILE A 87 2.11 3.29 -20.32
N LEU A 88 1.73 2.56 -19.26
CA LEU A 88 2.16 2.87 -17.91
C LEU A 88 2.19 1.63 -17.01
N ILE A 89 3.22 0.81 -17.21
CA ILE A 89 3.42 -0.44 -16.45
C ILE A 89 4.27 -0.24 -15.18
N TRP A 90 5.39 0.49 -15.30
CA TRP A 90 6.45 0.45 -14.29
C TRP A 90 6.08 0.99 -12.92
N PRO A 91 5.38 2.13 -12.78
CA PRO A 91 5.00 2.62 -11.44
C PRO A 91 4.13 1.61 -10.69
N PHE A 92 3.19 0.95 -11.37
CA PHE A 92 2.28 -0.03 -10.78
C PHE A 92 3.02 -1.30 -10.35
N VAL A 93 3.83 -1.86 -11.24
CA VAL A 93 4.57 -3.09 -10.96
C VAL A 93 5.62 -2.86 -9.87
N LEU A 94 6.38 -1.77 -9.93
CA LEU A 94 7.42 -1.47 -8.95
C LEU A 94 6.82 -1.22 -7.57
N LEU A 95 5.84 -0.33 -7.46
CA LEU A 95 5.25 0.03 -6.17
C LEU A 95 4.48 -1.15 -5.56
N GLY A 96 3.70 -1.88 -6.35
CA GLY A 96 3.01 -3.08 -5.86
C GLY A 96 3.97 -4.20 -5.44
N THR A 97 5.08 -4.40 -6.16
CA THR A 97 6.11 -5.37 -5.76
C THR A 97 6.81 -4.96 -4.47
N ILE A 98 7.14 -3.66 -4.32
CA ILE A 98 7.74 -3.11 -3.10
C ILE A 98 6.81 -3.31 -1.91
N GLU A 99 5.52 -3.03 -2.06
CA GLU A 99 4.49 -3.24 -1.03
C GLU A 99 4.42 -4.70 -0.58
N ILE A 100 4.37 -5.66 -1.52
CA ILE A 100 4.38 -7.09 -1.21
C ILE A 100 5.65 -7.48 -0.43
N ILE A 101 6.82 -7.04 -0.90
CA ILE A 101 8.10 -7.36 -0.25
C ILE A 101 8.11 -6.83 1.19
N ILE A 102 7.69 -5.58 1.39
CA ILE A 102 7.59 -4.94 2.71
C ILE A 102 6.67 -5.76 3.63
N ALA A 103 5.47 -6.11 3.15
CA ALA A 103 4.51 -6.89 3.94
C ALA A 103 5.06 -8.28 4.32
N VAL A 104 5.66 -9.00 3.37
CA VAL A 104 6.26 -10.33 3.61
C VAL A 104 7.43 -10.25 4.59
N LEU A 105 8.30 -9.25 4.46
CA LEU A 105 9.42 -9.05 5.39
C LEU A 105 8.94 -8.71 6.81
N THR A 106 7.78 -8.06 6.95
CA THR A 106 7.16 -7.79 8.25
C THR A 106 6.50 -9.03 8.84
N LEU A 107 5.82 -9.87 8.03
CA LEU A 107 5.25 -11.14 8.47
C LEU A 107 6.28 -12.08 9.12
N GLY A 108 7.52 -12.08 8.63
CA GLY A 108 8.61 -12.86 9.22
C GLY A 108 8.99 -12.48 10.67
N HIS A 109 8.44 -11.39 11.20
CA HIS A 109 8.60 -10.94 12.59
C HIS A 109 7.20 -10.75 13.20
N PRO A 110 6.70 -11.71 14.00
CA PRO A 110 5.30 -11.71 14.43
C PRO A 110 4.95 -10.38 15.13
N PRO A 111 3.91 -9.67 14.63
CA PRO A 111 3.58 -8.36 15.15
C PRO A 111 3.00 -8.48 16.56
N LYS A 112 3.53 -7.71 17.51
CA LYS A 112 2.97 -7.61 18.85
C LYS A 112 1.79 -6.63 18.82
N PRO A 113 0.62 -6.98 19.39
CA PRO A 113 -0.46 -6.02 19.58
C PRO A 113 0.04 -4.83 20.41
N TYR A 114 -0.31 -3.60 20.01
CA TYR A 114 0.11 -2.39 20.74
C TYR A 114 -0.71 -2.14 22.03
N HIS A 115 -1.52 -3.11 22.47
CA HIS A 115 -2.26 -3.05 23.73
C HIS A 115 -2.14 -4.37 24.50
N THR A 116 -1.23 -4.37 25.48
CA THR A 116 -1.34 -5.08 26.76
C THR A 116 -1.06 -4.05 27.84
N TYR A 117 -2.07 -3.28 28.27
CA TYR A 117 -2.29 -2.71 29.62
C TYR A 117 -3.67 -2.05 29.62
#